data_AF-A0A1X7BYM7-F1
#
_entry.id   AF-A0A1X7BYM7-F1
#
_cell.length_a   1.000
_cell.length_b   1.000
_cell.length_c   1.000
_cell.angle_alpha   90.00
_cell.angle_beta   90.00
_cell.angle_gamma   90.00
#
_symmetry.space_group_name_H-M   'P 1'
#
loop_
_entity.id
_entity.type
_entity.pdbx_description
1 polymer ?
#
loop_
_entity_poly.entity_id
_entity_poly.type
_entity_poly.pdbx_seq_one_letter_code
_entity_poly.pdbx_strand_id
1 'polypeptide(L)' 'MTTQTLKLNVKTGEKEGKNFWDRCGVLFVNTDDRGNITSINVKHNMFPGVDMVAFPKRDDVTEEI' A
#
# COMPACT_ATOMS: atom_id res chain seq x y z
N MET A 1 -16.62 5.51 -3.10
CA MET A 1 -15.50 4.53 -3.12
C MET A 1 -14.39 5.07 -4.01
N THR A 2 -13.34 5.60 -3.40
CA THR A 2 -12.22 6.21 -4.13
C THR A 2 -11.01 5.28 -4.01
N THR A 3 -10.40 4.94 -5.14
CA THR A 3 -9.17 4.14 -5.17
C THR A 3 -7.98 5.05 -5.40
N GLN A 4 -7.05 5.09 -4.44
CA GLN A 4 -5.77 5.78 -4.59
C GLN A 4 -4.69 4.79 -4.99
N THR A 5 -3.83 5.16 -5.94
CA THR A 5 -2.74 4.29 -6.42
C THR A 5 -1.39 4.89 -6.02
N LEU A 6 -0.58 4.12 -5.28
CA LEU A 6 0.73 4.54 -4.79
C LEU A 6 1.82 3.65 -5.40
N LYS A 7 2.96 4.25 -5.79
CA LYS A 7 4.11 3.48 -6.27
C LYS A 7 4.93 2.97 -5.08
N LEU A 8 5.25 1.69 -5.08
CA LEU A 8 6.22 1.14 -4.13
C LEU A 8 7.63 1.33 -4.63
N ASN A 9 8.45 1.93 -3.78
CA ASN A 9 9.88 2.01 -4.00
C ASN A 9 10.59 1.49 -2.75
N VAL A 10 11.62 0.66 -2.96
CA VAL A 10 12.48 0.17 -1.88
C VAL A 10 13.86 0.81 -2.06
N LYS A 11 14.46 1.26 -0.95
CA LYS A 11 15.82 1.80 -0.96
C LYS A 11 16.77 0.64 -1.26
N THR A 12 17.44 0.67 -2.40
CA THR A 12 18.39 -0.36 -2.83
C THR A 12 19.82 -0.06 -2.42
N GLY A 13 20.10 1.20 -2.07
CA GLY A 13 21.41 1.58 -1.57
C GLY A 13 21.55 3.06 -1.32
N GLU A 14 22.74 3.44 -0.88
CA GLU A 14 23.15 4.81 -0.69
C GLU A 14 24.59 4.95 -1.17
N LYS A 15 24.86 5.93 -2.04
CA LYS A 15 26.22 6.25 -2.49
C LYS A 15 26.38 7.76 -2.53
N GLU A 16 27.44 8.27 -1.90
CA GLU A 16 27.76 9.70 -1.85
C GLU A 16 26.59 10.56 -1.32
N GLY A 17 25.86 10.06 -0.32
CA GLY A 17 24.70 10.73 0.28
C GLY A 17 23.44 10.76 -0.60
N LYS A 18 23.46 10.10 -1.76
CA LYS A 18 22.27 9.92 -2.62
C LYS A 18 21.64 8.55 -2.38
N ASN A 19 20.35 8.56 -2.09
CA ASN A 19 19.55 7.34 -1.97
C ASN A 19 19.14 6.85 -3.36
N PHE A 20 19.35 5.55 -3.61
CA PHE A 20 18.87 4.88 -4.79
C PHE A 20 17.63 4.06 -4.42
N TRP A 21 16.61 4.19 -5.25
CA TRP A 21 15.32 3.56 -5.04
C TRP A 21 14.99 2.72 -6.26
N ASP A 22 14.58 1.49 -6.04
CA ASP A 22 14.05 0.64 -7.11
C ASP A 22 12.54 0.52 -6.98
N ARG A 23 11.85 0.53 -8.13
CA ARG A 23 10.41 0.45 -8.19
C ARG A 23 10.00 -1.01 -8.21
N CYS A 24 9.52 -1.50 -7.06
CA CYS A 24 9.21 -2.91 -6.88
C CYS A 24 7.71 -3.25 -6.97
N GLY A 25 6.83 -2.25 -7.06
CA GLY A 25 5.39 -2.55 -7.14
C GLY A 25 4.45 -1.36 -7.13
N VAL A 26 3.19 -1.65 -6.86
CA VAL A 26 2.11 -0.66 -6.73
C VAL A 26 1.14 -1.08 -5.63
N LEU A 27 0.66 -0.11 -4.86
CA LEU A 27 -0.42 -0.25 -3.89
C LEU A 27 -1.69 0.37 -4.44
N PHE A 28 -2.81 -0.30 -4.19
CA PHE A 28 -4.14 0.27 -4.34
C PHE A 28 -4.77 0.38 -2.96
N VAL A 29 -5.07 1.61 -2.55
CA VAL A 29 -5.77 1.90 -1.30
C VAL A 29 -7.23 2.10 -1.65
N ASN A 30 -8.10 1.27 -1.09
CA ASN A 30 -9.54 1.40 -1.25
C ASN A 30 -10.11 2.07 -0.01
N THR A 31 -10.93 3.10 -0.22
CA THR A 31 -11.62 3.79 0.88
C THR A 31 -13.13 3.72 0.75
N ASP A 32 -13.82 3.82 1.88
CA ASP A 32 -15.25 4.09 1.92
C ASP A 32 -15.55 5.56 1.57
N ASP A 33 -16.83 5.94 1.62
CA ASP A 33 -17.27 7.30 1.30
C ASP A 33 -16.94 8.33 2.40
N ARG A 34 -16.51 7.87 3.59
CA ARG A 34 -16.02 8.69 4.70
C ARG A 34 -14.50 8.87 4.66
N GLY A 35 -13.81 8.18 3.75
CA GLY A 35 -12.35 8.21 3.61
C GLY A 35 -11.61 7.19 4.47
N ASN A 36 -12.31 6.30 5.18
CA ASN A 36 -11.67 5.23 5.93
C ASN A 36 -11.13 4.18 4.97
N ILE A 37 -9.91 3.68 5.24
CA ILE A 37 -9.31 2.61 4.44
C ILE A 37 -10.07 1.32 4.72
N THR A 38 -10.62 0.69 3.68
CA THR A 38 -11.33 -0.59 3.78
C THR A 38 -10.43 -1.77 3.45
N SER A 39 -9.49 -1.57 2.53
CA SER A 39 -8.48 -2.57 2.15
C SER A 39 -7.31 -1.92 1.43
N ILE A 40 -6.18 -2.64 1.44
CA ILE A 40 -5.00 -2.33 0.65
C ILE A 40 -4.66 -3.55 -0.20
N ASN A 41 -4.62 -3.38 -1.52
CA ASN A 41 -4.10 -4.38 -2.44
C ASN A 41 -2.66 -4.04 -2.83
N VAL A 42 -1.79 -5.04 -2.85
CA VAL A 42 -0.38 -4.87 -3.23
C VAL A 42 -0.06 -5.77 -4.42
N LYS A 43 0.51 -5.19 -5.48
CA LYS A 43 1.12 -5.93 -6.60
C LYS A 43 2.61 -5.68 -6.60
N HIS A 44 3.39 -6.74 -6.39
CA HIS A 44 4.84 -6.69 -6.23
C HIS A 44 5.55 -7.53 -7.30
N ASN A 45 6.63 -6.99 -7.90
CA ASN A 45 7.36 -7.62 -9.00
C ASN A 45 7.98 -8.98 -8.63
N MET A 46 8.47 -9.13 -7.40
CA MET A 46 9.01 -10.39 -6.86
C MET A 46 7.95 -11.49 -6.68
N PHE A 47 6.66 -11.16 -6.69
CA PHE A 47 5.55 -12.11 -6.47
C PHE A 47 4.53 -12.01 -7.61
N PRO A 48 4.92 -12.32 -8.85
CA PRO A 48 4.02 -12.22 -10.00
C PRO A 48 2.85 -13.20 -9.84
N GLY A 49 1.63 -12.72 -10.11
CA GLY A 49 0.42 -13.53 -10.01
C GLY A 49 -0.10 -13.75 -8.59
N VAL A 50 0.54 -13.17 -7.57
CA VAL A 50 0.05 -13.20 -6.18
C VAL A 50 -0.75 -11.93 -5.89
N ASP A 51 -2.03 -12.09 -5.56
CA ASP A 51 -2.87 -10.99 -5.07
C ASP A 51 -2.75 -10.89 -3.55
N MET A 52 -1.95 -9.92 -3.09
CA MET A 52 -1.80 -9.62 -1.66
C MET A 52 -2.84 -8.58 -1.25
N VAL A 53 -3.61 -8.88 -0.20
CA VAL A 53 -4.65 -8.00 0.34
C VAL A 53 -4.50 -7.89 1.84
N ALA A 54 -4.51 -6.67 2.35
CA ALA A 54 -4.51 -6.37 3.77
C ALA A 54 -5.80 -5.63 4.15
N PHE A 55 -6.35 -5.97 5.31
CA PHE A 55 -7.52 -5.32 5.90
C PHE A 55 -7.12 -4.59 7.19
N PRO A 56 -7.78 -3.48 7.53
CA PRO A 56 -7.59 -2.83 8.82
C PRO A 56 -7.84 -3.79 9.99
N LYS A 57 -7.17 -3.55 11.12
CA LYS A 57 -7.46 -4.29 12.35
C LYS A 57 -8.87 -3.98 12.81
N ARG A 58 -9.59 -5.01 13.28
CA ARG A 58 -10.97 -4.85 13.78
C ARG A 58 -11.05 -3.93 15.00
N ASP A 59 -9.97 -3.84 15.79
CA ASP A 59 -9.95 -3.07 17.04
C ASP A 59 -9.76 -1.55 16.82
N ASP A 60 -9.35 -1.13 15.61
CA ASP A 60 -9.22 0.29 15.22
C ASP A 60 -10.51 0.84 14.58
N VAL A 61 -11.55 0.03 14.47
CA VAL A 61 -12.89 0.49 14.10
C VAL A 61 -13.53 1.01 15.39
N THR A 62 -13.22 2.24 15.79
CA THR A 62 -14.03 2.95 16.77
C THR A 62 -15.41 3.11 16.15
N GLU A 63 -16.34 2.21 16.48
CA GLU A 63 -17.76 2.43 16.28
C GLU A 63 -18.11 3.68 17.09
N GLU A 64 -18.23 4.83 16.42
CA GLU A 64 -18.97 5.95 16.99
C GLU A 64 -20.42 5.48 17.15
N ILE A 65 -20.81 5.26 18.40
CA ILE A 65 -22.17 4.95 18.86
C ILE A 65 -23.09 6.14 18.59
#